data_AF-A0A842FLP2-F1
#
_entry.id   AF-A0A842FLP2-F1
#
_cell.length_a   1.000
_cell.length_b   1.000
_cell.length_c   1.000
_cell.angle_alpha   90.00
_cell.angle_beta   90.00
_cell.angle_gamma   90.00
#
_symmetry.space_group_name_H-M   'P 1'
#
loop_
_entity.id
_entity.type
_entity.pdbx_description
1 polymer ?
#
loop_
_entity_poly.entity_id
_entity_poly.type
_entity_poly.pdbx_seq_one_letter_code
_entity_poly.pdbx_strand_id
1 'polypeptide(L)'
;MLTERQLLIFRAIIDHFIETVQPVGSKNLLKENNLPFSSATIRNEMSVLEEYGFIEKTHSSSGRIPSEKGYRFYVDSLLDPPKLNKQDVMSIQSLFSENYFEMEQLIQKSALMLSELTNYTSILLGPASKQNRLSGFRFVPINRHQAMLILITDQGHIDNHVVTIPETMTPSDMERVVNILNERLVGLPIDQMKAVIPAEVAELLRSNVVNHELMLSILQESFQQISKEKVYFGGKTNILNQPEFHDFTKVRELLRLMDQEKDVYQLFSNIPQGLHVKIGTEINHQLMENCSIITATYSIANEHVGGIVLLGPTRMEYDRMMGLVDLVSRDLTTVLTRLYHDNQK
;
A
#
# COMPACT_ATOMS: atom_id res chain seq x y z
N MET A 1 9.16 35.32 0.86
CA MET A 1 7.94 34.76 1.49
C MET A 1 6.74 35.38 0.80
N LEU A 2 5.69 34.58 0.56
CA LEU A 2 4.45 35.09 -0.01
C LEU A 2 3.70 35.95 1.02
N THR A 3 3.02 36.99 0.56
CA THR A 3 2.13 37.80 1.39
C THR A 3 0.83 37.06 1.69
N GLU A 4 0.10 37.43 2.74
CA GLU A 4 -1.21 36.82 3.06
C GLU A 4 -2.17 36.87 1.85
N ARG A 5 -2.18 37.98 1.11
CA ARG A 5 -2.96 38.13 -0.12
C ARG A 5 -2.55 37.10 -1.18
N GLN A 6 -1.25 36.91 -1.38
CA GLN A 6 -0.74 35.92 -2.33
C GLN A 6 -1.07 34.49 -1.90
N LEU A 7 -1.01 34.19 -0.60
CA LEU A 7 -1.40 32.89 -0.05
C LEU A 7 -2.89 32.60 -0.29
N LEU A 8 -3.77 33.58 -0.04
CA LEU A 8 -5.21 33.45 -0.30
C LEU A 8 -5.52 33.21 -1.78
N ILE A 9 -4.88 33.98 -2.67
CA ILE A 9 -5.06 33.80 -4.13
C ILE A 9 -4.49 32.45 -4.57
N PHE A 10 -3.32 32.06 -4.05
CA PHE A 10 -2.69 30.79 -4.38
C PHE A 10 -3.54 29.59 -3.93
N ARG A 11 -4.05 29.59 -2.69
CA ARG A 11 -4.98 28.56 -2.20
C ARG A 11 -6.20 28.45 -3.12
N ALA A 12 -6.84 29.57 -3.45
CA ALA A 12 -7.99 29.59 -4.37
C ALA A 12 -7.66 29.06 -5.77
N ILE A 13 -6.42 29.21 -6.26
CA ILE A 13 -5.97 28.62 -7.53
C ILE A 13 -5.88 27.10 -7.41
N ILE A 14 -5.25 26.59 -6.33
CA ILE A 14 -5.12 25.15 -6.08
C ILE A 14 -6.51 24.52 -5.99
N ASP A 15 -7.37 25.03 -5.12
CA ASP A 15 -8.69 24.46 -4.84
C ASP A 15 -9.55 24.42 -6.12
N HIS A 16 -9.58 25.51 -6.89
CA HIS A 16 -10.29 25.56 -8.17
C HIS A 16 -9.74 24.55 -9.20
N PHE A 17 -8.42 24.38 -9.25
CA PHE A 17 -7.82 23.45 -10.20
C PHE A 17 -8.05 21.98 -9.81
N ILE A 18 -8.02 21.66 -8.52
CA ILE A 18 -8.37 20.33 -7.99
C ILE A 18 -9.80 19.96 -8.40
N GLU A 19 -10.74 20.89 -8.25
CA GLU A 19 -12.16 20.67 -8.56
C GLU A 19 -12.47 20.60 -10.05
N THR A 20 -11.87 21.48 -10.86
CA THR A 20 -12.31 21.68 -12.26
C THR A 20 -11.36 21.10 -13.31
N VAL A 21 -10.09 20.88 -12.97
CA VAL A 21 -9.03 20.48 -13.92
C VAL A 21 -8.85 21.49 -15.07
N GLN A 22 -9.32 22.73 -14.91
CA GLN A 22 -9.24 23.77 -15.93
C GLN A 22 -8.18 24.82 -15.57
N PRO A 23 -7.37 25.31 -16.54
CA PRO A 23 -6.45 26.40 -16.29
C PRO A 23 -7.15 27.63 -15.70
N VAL A 24 -6.59 28.14 -14.61
CA VAL A 24 -7.24 29.17 -13.79
C VAL A 24 -6.97 30.55 -14.36
N GLY A 25 -8.04 31.32 -14.60
CA GLY A 25 -7.97 32.72 -15.02
C GLY A 25 -8.44 33.66 -13.91
N SER A 26 -7.89 34.88 -13.86
CA SER A 26 -8.23 35.87 -12.82
C SER A 26 -9.70 36.28 -12.77
N LYS A 27 -10.45 36.13 -13.87
CA LYS A 27 -11.90 36.36 -13.91
C LYS A 27 -12.71 35.18 -13.36
N ASN A 28 -12.22 33.96 -13.52
CA ASN A 28 -12.90 32.74 -13.06
C ASN A 28 -12.78 32.65 -11.54
N LEU A 29 -11.57 32.84 -11.00
CA LEU A 29 -11.29 32.92 -9.56
C LEU A 29 -12.23 33.86 -8.81
N LEU A 30 -12.48 35.05 -9.38
CA LEU A 30 -13.29 36.08 -8.75
C LEU A 30 -14.77 35.71 -8.65
N LYS A 31 -15.29 34.91 -9.60
CA LYS A 31 -16.70 34.49 -9.60
C LYS A 31 -17.00 33.43 -8.56
N GLU A 32 -16.03 32.56 -8.28
CA GLU A 32 -16.25 31.33 -7.49
C GLU A 32 -15.78 31.46 -6.05
N ASN A 33 -14.74 32.25 -5.77
CA ASN A 33 -14.08 32.27 -4.45
C ASN A 33 -14.39 33.51 -3.58
N ASN A 34 -15.35 34.37 -3.98
CA ASN A 34 -15.71 35.62 -3.27
C ASN A 34 -14.48 36.43 -2.79
N LEU A 35 -13.41 36.43 -3.58
CA LEU A 35 -12.17 37.10 -3.20
C LEU A 35 -12.39 38.62 -3.12
N PRO A 36 -11.91 39.30 -2.06
CA PRO A 36 -12.12 40.74 -1.87
C PRO A 36 -11.23 41.63 -2.77
N PHE A 37 -10.77 41.10 -3.91
CA PHE A 37 -9.77 41.74 -4.78
C PHE A 37 -10.29 41.90 -6.20
N SER A 38 -9.82 42.94 -6.92
CA SER A 38 -10.17 43.13 -8.33
C SER A 38 -9.46 42.12 -9.24
N SER A 39 -10.06 41.81 -10.40
CA SER A 39 -9.45 40.91 -11.40
C SER A 39 -8.06 41.36 -11.88
N ALA A 40 -7.81 42.68 -11.93
CA ALA A 40 -6.50 43.24 -12.24
C ALA A 40 -5.47 42.95 -11.13
N THR A 41 -5.87 43.06 -9.86
CA THR A 41 -5.02 42.72 -8.71
C THR A 41 -4.67 41.23 -8.74
N ILE A 42 -5.67 40.36 -8.93
CA ILE A 42 -5.45 38.91 -9.00
C ILE A 42 -4.47 38.57 -10.14
N ARG A 43 -4.63 39.18 -11.32
CA ARG A 43 -3.72 38.97 -12.45
C ARG A 43 -2.28 39.36 -12.14
N ASN A 44 -2.07 40.49 -11.45
CA ASN A 44 -0.73 40.92 -11.05
C ASN A 44 -0.11 39.94 -10.06
N GLU A 45 -0.87 39.49 -9.05
CA GLU A 45 -0.37 38.51 -8.07
C GLU A 45 -0.09 37.14 -8.70
N MET A 46 -0.91 36.70 -9.65
CA MET A 46 -0.63 35.50 -10.44
C MET A 46 0.68 35.61 -11.23
N SER A 47 1.03 36.80 -11.75
CA SER A 47 2.33 37.00 -12.40
C SER A 47 3.49 36.77 -11.43
N VAL A 48 3.36 37.26 -10.20
CA VAL A 48 4.38 37.08 -9.15
C VAL A 48 4.47 35.61 -8.71
N LEU A 49 3.34 34.92 -8.55
CA LEU A 49 3.32 33.49 -8.25
C LEU A 49 3.95 32.64 -9.36
N GLU A 50 3.78 33.05 -10.63
CA GLU A 50 4.42 32.45 -11.80
C GLU A 50 5.94 32.68 -11.78
N GLU A 51 6.39 33.89 -11.48
CA GLU A 51 7.83 34.22 -11.33
C GLU A 51 8.49 33.42 -10.20
N TYR A 52 7.76 33.14 -9.11
CA TYR A 52 8.23 32.25 -8.06
C TYR A 52 8.18 30.76 -8.44
N GLY A 53 7.56 30.42 -9.56
CA GLY A 53 7.42 29.06 -10.07
C GLY A 53 6.40 28.21 -9.32
N PHE A 54 5.45 28.81 -8.59
CA PHE A 54 4.36 28.08 -7.92
C PHE A 54 3.20 27.75 -8.85
N ILE A 55 3.04 28.54 -9.90
CA ILE A 55 2.06 28.29 -10.97
C ILE A 55 2.73 28.48 -12.32
N GLU A 56 2.19 27.83 -13.35
CA GLU A 56 2.78 27.85 -14.69
C GLU A 56 1.72 27.95 -15.79
N LYS A 57 2.17 28.31 -16.99
CA LYS A 57 1.35 28.33 -18.22
C LYS A 57 1.36 26.95 -18.85
N THR A 58 0.19 26.45 -19.22
CA THR A 58 0.11 25.29 -20.13
C THR A 58 0.38 25.70 -21.58
N HIS A 59 -0.05 26.91 -21.99
CA HIS A 59 0.19 27.54 -23.29
C HIS A 59 0.20 29.07 -23.15
N SER A 60 0.64 29.79 -24.20
CA SER A 60 0.80 31.26 -24.17
C SER A 60 -0.50 32.04 -23.97
N SER A 61 -1.66 31.46 -24.30
CA SER A 61 -3.00 32.06 -24.20
C SER A 61 -3.90 31.45 -23.12
N SER A 62 -3.47 30.37 -22.46
CA SER A 62 -4.26 29.68 -21.44
C SER A 62 -4.04 30.27 -20.04
N GLY A 63 -4.90 29.88 -19.09
CA GLY A 63 -4.80 30.26 -17.67
C GLY A 63 -3.51 29.76 -17.01
N ARG A 64 -3.53 29.63 -15.68
CA ARG A 64 -2.42 29.05 -14.91
C ARG A 64 -2.83 27.75 -14.27
N ILE A 65 -1.87 26.83 -14.16
CA ILE A 65 -2.02 25.61 -13.36
C ILE A 65 -1.00 25.62 -12.23
N PRO A 66 -1.25 24.93 -11.11
CA PRO A 66 -0.23 24.70 -10.10
C PRO A 66 0.93 23.89 -10.68
N SER A 67 2.16 24.27 -10.34
CA SER A 67 3.35 23.44 -10.61
C SER A 67 3.54 22.40 -9.49
N GLU A 68 4.42 21.42 -9.68
CA GLU A 68 4.82 20.49 -8.59
C GLU A 68 5.32 21.26 -7.35
N LYS A 69 6.13 22.29 -7.56
CA LYS A 69 6.61 23.20 -6.51
C LYS A 69 5.45 23.92 -5.81
N GLY A 70 4.42 24.30 -6.57
CA GLY A 70 3.19 24.86 -6.05
C GLY A 70 2.47 23.89 -5.10
N TYR A 71 2.23 22.66 -5.54
CA TYR A 71 1.61 21.65 -4.69
C TYR A 71 2.43 21.32 -3.45
N ARG A 72 3.75 21.21 -3.58
CA ARG A 72 4.65 21.01 -2.42
C ARG A 72 4.49 22.13 -1.41
N PHE A 73 4.53 23.39 -1.85
CA PHE A 73 4.31 24.52 -0.96
C PHE A 73 2.92 24.53 -0.32
N TYR A 74 1.89 24.14 -1.08
CA TYR A 74 0.53 24.01 -0.57
C TYR A 74 0.44 22.96 0.54
N VAL A 75 0.99 21.76 0.31
CA VAL A 75 1.03 20.66 1.27
C VAL A 75 1.78 21.04 2.54
N ASP A 76 2.92 21.71 2.42
CA ASP A 76 3.78 22.01 3.57
C ASP A 76 3.28 23.18 4.43
N SER A 77 2.54 24.14 3.84
CA SER A 77 2.30 25.44 4.47
C SER A 77 0.85 25.92 4.47
N LEU A 78 -0.03 25.29 3.69
CA LEU A 78 -1.39 25.78 3.45
C LEU A 78 -2.49 24.76 3.67
N LEU A 79 -2.20 23.53 4.06
CA LEU A 79 -3.24 22.57 4.41
C LEU A 79 -3.95 22.99 5.70
N ASP A 80 -5.28 22.91 5.68
CA ASP A 80 -6.07 23.03 6.90
C ASP A 80 -6.04 21.67 7.64
N PRO A 81 -6.37 21.62 8.93
CA PRO A 81 -6.60 20.34 9.59
C PRO A 81 -7.62 19.50 8.79
N PRO A 82 -7.35 18.21 8.54
CA PRO A 82 -8.18 17.38 7.67
C PRO A 82 -9.65 17.41 8.09
N LYS A 83 -10.52 17.93 7.22
CA LYS A 83 -11.97 17.96 7.43
C LYS A 83 -12.61 16.73 6.79
N LEU A 84 -12.53 15.60 7.48
CA LEU A 84 -13.26 14.41 7.06
C LEU A 84 -14.76 14.62 7.28
N ASN A 85 -15.56 14.29 6.27
CA ASN A 85 -17.00 14.29 6.43
C ASN A 85 -17.42 13.12 7.34
N LYS A 86 -18.60 13.23 7.98
CA LYS A 86 -19.07 12.20 8.92
C LYS A 86 -19.28 10.84 8.25
N GLN A 87 -19.62 10.82 6.97
CA GLN A 87 -19.90 9.60 6.23
C GLN A 87 -18.62 8.79 5.99
N ASP A 88 -17.52 9.45 5.61
CA ASP A 88 -16.19 8.85 5.47
C ASP A 88 -15.76 8.20 6.80
N VAL A 89 -15.88 8.94 7.92
CA VAL A 89 -15.53 8.42 9.25
C VAL A 89 -16.40 7.22 9.62
N MET A 90 -17.71 7.27 9.39
CA MET A 90 -18.63 6.16 9.67
C MET A 90 -18.31 4.93 8.83
N SER A 91 -18.01 5.09 7.54
CA SER A 91 -17.63 3.98 6.66
C SER A 91 -16.36 3.27 7.16
N ILE A 92 -15.35 4.05 7.55
CA ILE A 92 -14.10 3.53 8.10
C ILE A 92 -14.36 2.79 9.42
N GLN A 93 -15.08 3.42 10.35
CA GLN A 93 -15.40 2.81 11.65
C GLN A 93 -16.24 1.54 11.52
N SER A 94 -17.16 1.48 10.55
CA SER A 94 -17.98 0.29 10.28
C SER A 94 -17.11 -0.88 9.86
N LEU A 95 -16.12 -0.66 8.99
CA LEU A 95 -15.18 -1.71 8.59
C LEU A 95 -14.45 -2.27 9.82
N PHE A 96 -13.85 -1.41 10.63
CA PHE A 96 -13.04 -1.81 11.79
C PHE A 96 -13.85 -2.32 12.99
N SER A 97 -15.18 -2.24 12.94
CA SER A 97 -16.08 -2.81 13.96
C SER A 97 -16.50 -4.25 13.67
N GLU A 98 -16.20 -4.77 12.48
CA GLU A 98 -16.46 -6.17 12.14
C GLU A 98 -15.53 -7.12 12.92
N ASN A 99 -15.99 -8.33 13.18
CA ASN A 99 -15.15 -9.38 13.75
C ASN A 99 -14.31 -10.02 12.64
N TYR A 100 -12.99 -9.80 12.70
CA TYR A 100 -12.03 -10.42 11.81
C TYR A 100 -11.35 -11.59 12.53
N PHE A 101 -11.14 -12.68 11.80
CA PHE A 101 -10.37 -13.83 12.28
C PHE A 101 -8.93 -13.82 11.72
N GLU A 102 -8.68 -13.07 10.65
CA GLU A 102 -7.40 -13.04 9.94
C GLU A 102 -6.95 -11.60 9.64
N MET A 103 -5.68 -11.29 9.94
CA MET A 103 -5.09 -9.97 9.69
C MET A 103 -5.10 -9.60 8.20
N GLU A 104 -4.84 -10.58 7.33
CA GLU A 104 -4.78 -10.38 5.89
C GLU A 104 -6.10 -9.92 5.30
N GLN A 105 -7.20 -10.52 5.78
CA GLN A 105 -8.54 -10.14 5.38
C GLN A 105 -8.82 -8.67 5.72
N LEU A 106 -8.44 -8.24 6.93
CA LEU A 106 -8.62 -6.86 7.35
C LEU A 106 -7.79 -5.88 6.49
N ILE A 107 -6.52 -6.22 6.22
CA ILE A 107 -5.64 -5.40 5.37
C ILE A 107 -6.21 -5.30 3.95
N GLN A 108 -6.65 -6.41 3.37
CA GLN A 108 -7.26 -6.44 2.04
C GLN A 108 -8.52 -5.58 1.97
N LYS A 109 -9.45 -5.72 2.94
CA LYS A 109 -10.65 -4.89 2.97
C LYS A 109 -10.35 -3.41 3.18
N SER A 110 -9.32 -3.08 3.98
CA SER A 110 -8.87 -1.71 4.18
C SER A 110 -8.36 -1.08 2.88
N ALA A 111 -7.62 -1.86 2.06
CA ALA A 111 -7.17 -1.42 0.74
C ALA A 111 -8.35 -1.10 -0.20
N LEU A 112 -9.33 -1.99 -0.26
CA LEU A 112 -10.54 -1.83 -1.07
C LEU A 112 -11.36 -0.60 -0.63
N MET A 113 -11.65 -0.49 0.66
CA MET A 113 -12.43 0.61 1.22
C MET A 113 -11.74 1.96 1.01
N LEU A 114 -10.43 2.05 1.24
CA LEU A 114 -9.70 3.30 1.01
C LEU A 114 -9.72 3.70 -0.47
N SER A 115 -9.64 2.73 -1.37
CA SER A 115 -9.79 2.97 -2.82
C SER A 115 -11.20 3.46 -3.18
N GLU A 116 -12.25 2.89 -2.60
CA GLU A 116 -13.64 3.30 -2.85
C GLU A 116 -13.93 4.72 -2.34
N LEU A 117 -13.42 5.10 -1.16
CA LEU A 117 -13.61 6.44 -0.61
C LEU A 117 -12.85 7.53 -1.37
N THR A 118 -11.73 7.17 -1.99
CA THR A 118 -10.81 8.12 -2.63
C THR A 118 -10.92 8.12 -4.16
N ASN A 119 -11.49 7.08 -4.76
CA ASN A 119 -11.41 6.80 -6.20
C ASN A 119 -9.97 6.76 -6.72
N TYR A 120 -9.02 6.39 -5.87
CA TYR A 120 -7.60 6.27 -6.19
C TYR A 120 -7.12 4.83 -6.03
N THR A 121 -5.90 4.54 -6.47
CA THR A 121 -5.30 3.24 -6.23
C THR A 121 -4.74 3.20 -4.81
N SER A 122 -5.23 2.26 -4.02
CA SER A 122 -4.77 2.00 -2.66
C SER A 122 -3.89 0.76 -2.64
N ILE A 123 -2.75 0.83 -1.97
CA ILE A 123 -1.78 -0.25 -1.85
C ILE A 123 -1.42 -0.40 -0.38
N LEU A 124 -1.68 -1.55 0.22
CA LEU A 124 -1.29 -1.86 1.58
C LEU A 124 -0.24 -2.97 1.56
N LEU A 125 0.89 -2.72 2.20
CA LEU A 125 1.95 -3.70 2.41
C LEU A 125 1.59 -4.50 3.66
N GLY A 126 1.51 -5.82 3.53
CA GLY A 126 1.28 -6.71 4.66
C GLY A 126 2.48 -6.78 5.62
N PRO A 127 2.27 -7.36 6.82
CA PRO A 127 3.35 -7.74 7.72
C PRO A 127 4.49 -8.43 6.97
N ALA A 128 5.73 -8.02 7.23
CA ALA A 128 6.89 -8.74 6.74
C ALA A 128 6.98 -10.12 7.43
N SER A 129 6.45 -11.16 6.80
CA SER A 129 6.50 -12.55 7.34
C SER A 129 7.92 -13.11 7.47
N LYS A 130 8.95 -12.41 6.97
CA LYS A 130 10.35 -12.85 6.98
C LYS A 130 10.90 -13.08 8.38
N GLN A 131 10.55 -12.20 9.34
CA GLN A 131 11.09 -12.27 10.70
C GLN A 131 10.30 -13.20 11.62
N ASN A 132 9.05 -13.55 11.25
CA ASN A 132 8.22 -14.44 12.03
C ASN A 132 8.92 -15.79 12.16
N ARG A 133 8.90 -16.34 13.38
CA ARG A 133 9.46 -17.66 13.63
C ARG A 133 8.37 -18.69 13.42
N LEU A 134 8.78 -19.85 12.95
CA LEU A 134 7.86 -20.96 12.84
C LEU A 134 7.58 -21.60 14.20
N SER A 135 6.30 -21.77 14.51
CA SER A 135 5.82 -22.52 15.67
C SER A 135 5.50 -23.97 15.36
N GLY A 136 5.13 -24.30 14.13
CA GLY A 136 4.92 -25.70 13.75
C GLY A 136 4.47 -25.94 12.31
N PHE A 137 4.66 -27.19 11.89
CA PHE A 137 4.17 -27.77 10.64
C PHE A 137 3.16 -28.87 10.90
N ARG A 138 2.14 -28.93 10.04
CA ARG A 138 1.22 -30.06 9.97
C ARG A 138 0.94 -30.43 8.51
N PHE A 139 0.80 -31.73 8.26
CA PHE A 139 0.20 -32.24 7.04
C PHE A 139 -1.17 -32.80 7.37
N VAL A 140 -2.20 -32.32 6.66
CA VAL A 140 -3.57 -32.82 6.76
C VAL A 140 -3.94 -33.47 5.42
N PRO A 141 -4.06 -34.79 5.33
CA PRO A 141 -4.41 -35.47 4.08
C PRO A 141 -5.83 -35.08 3.64
N ILE A 142 -5.99 -34.71 2.37
CA ILE A 142 -7.28 -34.43 1.74
C ILE A 142 -7.79 -35.67 1.00
N ASN A 143 -6.91 -36.28 0.20
CA ASN A 143 -7.15 -37.54 -0.50
C ASN A 143 -5.82 -38.27 -0.76
N ARG A 144 -5.83 -39.35 -1.54
CA ARG A 144 -4.64 -40.17 -1.82
C ARG A 144 -3.50 -39.45 -2.55
N HIS A 145 -3.79 -38.34 -3.23
CA HIS A 145 -2.83 -37.59 -4.04
C HIS A 145 -2.68 -36.14 -3.59
N GLN A 146 -3.35 -35.72 -2.51
CA GLN A 146 -3.33 -34.33 -2.05
C GLN A 146 -3.34 -34.25 -0.53
N ALA A 147 -2.54 -33.33 0.00
CA ALA A 147 -2.61 -32.93 1.40
C ALA A 147 -2.51 -31.41 1.53
N MET A 148 -3.04 -30.89 2.63
CA MET A 148 -2.84 -29.53 3.06
C MET A 148 -1.63 -29.47 3.98
N LEU A 149 -0.59 -28.78 3.54
CA LEU A 149 0.52 -28.35 4.39
C LEU A 149 0.08 -27.10 5.14
N ILE A 150 0.11 -27.14 6.47
CA ILE A 150 -0.24 -26.02 7.35
C ILE A 150 1.02 -25.59 8.09
N LEU A 151 1.31 -24.30 8.03
CA LEU A 151 2.38 -23.64 8.74
C LEU A 151 1.78 -22.72 9.79
N ILE A 152 2.36 -22.74 10.98
CA ILE A 152 1.94 -21.88 12.07
C ILE A 152 3.17 -21.10 12.50
N THR A 153 3.03 -19.78 12.62
CA THR A 153 4.08 -18.89 13.15
C THR A 153 3.87 -18.57 14.62
N ASP A 154 4.87 -18.00 15.26
CA ASP A 154 4.81 -17.51 16.65
C ASP A 154 3.90 -16.28 16.81
N GLN A 155 3.60 -15.59 15.71
CA GLN A 155 2.63 -14.50 15.67
C GLN A 155 1.19 -14.96 15.36
N GLY A 156 0.94 -16.28 15.35
CA GLY A 156 -0.39 -16.85 15.07
C GLY A 156 -0.82 -16.78 13.60
N HIS A 157 0.04 -16.30 12.69
CA HIS A 157 -0.21 -16.39 11.25
C HIS A 157 -0.16 -17.87 10.82
N ILE A 158 -1.23 -18.30 10.15
CA ILE A 158 -1.39 -19.65 9.59
C ILE A 158 -1.35 -19.53 8.06
N ASP A 159 -0.43 -20.25 7.43
CA ASP A 159 -0.36 -20.36 5.96
C ASP A 159 -0.67 -21.81 5.55
N ASN A 160 -1.50 -21.99 4.52
CA ASN A 160 -1.98 -23.29 4.08
C ASN A 160 -1.76 -23.51 2.58
N HIS A 161 -1.06 -24.60 2.25
CA HIS A 161 -0.73 -24.94 0.87
C HIS A 161 -1.27 -26.33 0.53
N VAL A 162 -2.07 -26.43 -0.53
CA VAL A 162 -2.46 -27.73 -1.06
C VAL A 162 -1.29 -28.25 -1.90
N VAL A 163 -0.74 -29.39 -1.49
CA VAL A 163 0.36 -30.04 -2.20
C VAL A 163 -0.08 -31.37 -2.77
N THR A 164 0.49 -31.72 -3.92
CA THR A 164 0.28 -33.03 -4.55
C THR A 164 1.22 -34.06 -3.92
N ILE A 165 0.65 -35.12 -3.36
CA ILE A 165 1.39 -36.24 -2.77
C ILE A 165 1.63 -37.30 -3.86
N PRO A 166 2.88 -37.74 -4.09
CA PRO A 166 3.17 -38.88 -4.97
C PRO A 166 2.52 -40.17 -4.46
N GLU A 167 2.02 -41.00 -5.37
CA GLU A 167 1.29 -42.26 -5.06
C GLU A 167 2.10 -43.25 -4.21
N THR A 168 3.42 -43.13 -4.27
CA THR A 168 4.40 -43.98 -3.60
C THR A 168 4.64 -43.60 -2.15
N MET A 169 4.08 -42.48 -1.66
CA MET A 169 4.32 -42.00 -0.30
C MET A 169 3.22 -42.43 0.66
N THR A 170 3.62 -43.04 1.78
CA THR A 170 2.68 -43.52 2.80
C THR A 170 2.37 -42.44 3.84
N PRO A 171 1.27 -42.57 4.61
CA PRO A 171 1.02 -41.68 5.75
C PRO A 171 2.15 -41.65 6.78
N SER A 172 2.87 -42.77 6.96
CA SER A 172 4.02 -42.83 7.87
C SER A 172 5.21 -42.03 7.34
N ASP A 173 5.44 -42.02 6.03
CA ASP A 173 6.46 -41.16 5.41
C ASP A 173 6.12 -39.68 5.61
N MET A 174 4.83 -39.33 5.52
CA MET A 174 4.37 -37.96 5.80
C MET A 174 4.60 -37.54 7.24
N GLU A 175 4.30 -38.41 8.19
CA GLU A 175 4.58 -38.16 9.60
C GLU A 175 6.10 -37.96 9.84
N ARG A 176 6.96 -38.74 9.19
CA ARG A 176 8.41 -38.56 9.25
C ARG A 176 8.85 -37.20 8.69
N VAL A 177 8.31 -36.80 7.55
CA VAL A 177 8.57 -35.47 6.97
C VAL A 177 8.17 -34.38 7.96
N VAL A 178 6.96 -34.43 8.52
CA VAL A 178 6.48 -33.45 9.53
C VAL A 178 7.44 -33.38 10.71
N ASN A 179 7.89 -34.54 11.23
CA ASN A 179 8.78 -34.59 12.38
C ASN A 179 10.16 -33.98 12.06
N ILE A 180 10.74 -34.28 10.91
CA ILE A 180 12.01 -33.70 10.46
C ILE A 180 11.89 -32.18 10.32
N LEU A 181 10.81 -31.70 9.70
CA LEU A 181 10.56 -30.27 9.53
C LEU A 181 10.39 -29.58 10.89
N ASN A 182 9.60 -30.16 11.79
CA ASN A 182 9.39 -29.60 13.12
C ASN A 182 10.69 -29.58 13.95
N GLU A 183 11.52 -30.62 13.87
CA GLU A 183 12.80 -30.69 14.60
C GLU A 183 13.79 -29.63 14.12
N ARG A 184 13.84 -29.37 12.81
CA ARG A 184 14.87 -28.50 12.21
C ARG A 184 14.46 -27.05 12.03
N LEU A 185 13.18 -26.79 11.82
CA LEU A 185 12.70 -25.48 11.37
C LEU A 185 11.88 -24.75 12.43
N VAL A 186 11.33 -25.42 13.44
CA VAL A 186 10.61 -24.74 14.53
C VAL A 186 11.58 -23.85 15.29
N GLY A 187 11.14 -22.62 15.54
CA GLY A 187 11.93 -21.56 16.13
C GLY A 187 12.79 -20.79 15.13
N LEU A 188 12.97 -21.23 13.89
CA LEU A 188 13.72 -20.46 12.89
C LEU A 188 12.85 -19.36 12.27
N PRO A 189 13.42 -18.17 11.98
CA PRO A 189 12.80 -17.18 11.11
C PRO A 189 12.49 -17.76 9.72
N ILE A 190 11.35 -17.39 9.14
CA ILE A 190 10.90 -17.87 7.82
C ILE A 190 11.92 -17.58 6.71
N ASP A 191 12.62 -16.45 6.77
CA ASP A 191 13.61 -16.09 5.76
C ASP A 191 14.85 -17.02 5.74
N GLN A 192 15.23 -17.56 6.90
CA GLN A 192 16.35 -18.50 7.03
C GLN A 192 16.03 -19.89 6.48
N MET A 193 14.76 -20.28 6.41
CA MET A 193 14.35 -21.59 5.91
C MET A 193 14.84 -21.85 4.48
N LYS A 194 14.93 -20.80 3.65
CA LYS A 194 15.45 -20.91 2.27
C LYS A 194 16.87 -21.45 2.21
N ALA A 195 17.69 -21.16 3.22
CA ALA A 195 19.05 -21.66 3.32
C ALA A 195 19.11 -23.01 4.04
N VAL A 196 18.31 -23.20 5.10
CA VAL A 196 18.35 -24.41 5.94
C VAL A 196 17.73 -25.62 5.24
N ILE A 197 16.66 -25.44 4.45
CA ILE A 197 15.99 -26.56 3.79
C ILE A 197 16.92 -27.31 2.81
N PRO A 198 17.62 -26.64 1.87
CA PRO A 198 18.54 -27.34 0.97
C PRO A 198 19.77 -27.92 1.67
N ALA A 199 20.20 -27.33 2.79
CA ALA A 199 21.44 -27.71 3.46
C ALA A 199 21.24 -28.84 4.49
N GLU A 200 20.23 -28.73 5.35
CA GLU A 200 20.06 -29.64 6.50
C GLU A 200 18.87 -30.59 6.31
N VAL A 201 17.71 -30.05 5.89
CA VAL A 201 16.49 -30.86 5.73
C VAL A 201 16.67 -31.86 4.58
N ALA A 202 17.34 -31.47 3.50
CA ALA A 202 17.58 -32.35 2.36
C ALA A 202 18.36 -33.62 2.73
N GLU A 203 19.36 -33.53 3.60
CA GLU A 203 20.16 -34.67 4.04
C GLU A 203 19.34 -35.66 4.88
N LEU A 204 18.50 -35.11 5.78
CA LEU A 204 17.64 -35.89 6.65
C LEU A 204 16.52 -36.58 5.86
N LEU A 205 15.92 -35.89 4.88
CA LEU A 205 14.92 -36.49 4.01
C LEU A 205 15.52 -37.61 3.15
N ARG A 206 16.72 -37.40 2.58
CA ARG A 206 17.42 -38.45 1.81
C ARG A 206 17.61 -39.73 2.61
N SER A 207 17.92 -39.61 3.90
CA SER A 207 18.23 -40.75 4.77
C SER A 207 16.98 -41.48 5.30
N ASN A 208 15.80 -40.84 5.30
CA ASN A 208 14.64 -41.32 6.06
C ASN A 208 13.32 -41.44 5.26
N VAL A 209 13.26 -40.88 4.04
CA VAL A 209 12.02 -40.73 3.25
C VAL A 209 12.22 -41.20 1.81
N VAL A 210 11.31 -42.05 1.33
CA VAL A 210 11.28 -42.51 -0.07
C VAL A 210 10.81 -41.36 -0.97
N ASN A 211 11.44 -41.18 -2.14
CA ASN A 211 11.17 -40.05 -3.06
C ASN A 211 11.40 -38.66 -2.44
N HIS A 212 12.41 -38.55 -1.58
CA HIS A 212 12.83 -37.31 -0.93
C HIS A 212 13.03 -36.12 -1.89
N GLU A 213 13.47 -36.35 -3.14
CA GLU A 213 13.67 -35.30 -4.14
C GLU A 213 12.37 -34.56 -4.49
N LEU A 214 11.28 -35.30 -4.70
CA LEU A 214 9.97 -34.71 -5.01
C LEU A 214 9.40 -33.97 -3.80
N MET A 215 9.60 -34.51 -2.59
CA MET A 215 9.19 -33.83 -1.37
C MET A 215 9.98 -32.54 -1.17
N LEU A 216 11.28 -32.55 -1.43
CA LEU A 216 12.12 -31.35 -1.37
C LEU A 216 11.67 -30.29 -2.37
N SER A 217 11.32 -30.67 -3.60
CA SER A 217 10.81 -29.71 -4.58
C SER A 217 9.47 -29.09 -4.15
N ILE A 218 8.56 -29.90 -3.61
CA ILE A 218 7.27 -29.43 -3.09
C ILE A 218 7.49 -28.46 -1.93
N LEU A 219 8.35 -28.82 -0.97
CA LEU A 219 8.68 -27.96 0.16
C LEU A 219 9.29 -26.65 -0.35
N GLN A 220 10.32 -26.70 -1.20
CA GLN A 220 10.96 -25.51 -1.75
C GLN A 220 9.95 -24.59 -2.46
N GLU A 221 9.01 -25.14 -3.23
CA GLU A 221 7.96 -24.37 -3.88
C GLU A 221 7.01 -23.74 -2.86
N SER A 222 6.50 -24.50 -1.88
CA SER A 222 5.64 -23.97 -0.81
C SER A 222 6.35 -22.85 -0.02
N PHE A 223 7.59 -23.07 0.42
CA PHE A 223 8.37 -22.10 1.21
C PHE A 223 8.75 -20.83 0.45
N GLN A 224 8.92 -20.92 -0.87
CA GLN A 224 9.08 -19.72 -1.69
C GLN A 224 7.84 -18.84 -1.65
N GLN A 225 6.64 -19.42 -1.55
CA GLN A 225 5.39 -18.67 -1.46
C GLN A 225 5.15 -18.07 -0.07
N ILE A 226 5.48 -18.78 1.01
CA ILE A 226 5.34 -18.32 2.41
C ILE A 226 6.20 -17.08 2.70
N SER A 227 7.38 -17.00 2.09
CA SER A 227 8.30 -15.87 2.28
C SER A 227 7.94 -14.60 1.50
N LYS A 228 6.82 -14.60 0.77
CA LYS A 228 6.44 -13.46 -0.07
C LYS A 228 5.89 -12.34 0.80
N GLU A 229 6.51 -11.19 0.62
CA GLU A 229 5.98 -9.92 1.06
C GLU A 229 4.63 -9.71 0.36
N LYS A 230 3.54 -9.65 1.13
CA LYS A 230 2.19 -9.54 0.56
C LYS A 230 1.87 -8.07 0.28
N VAL A 231 1.32 -7.82 -0.90
CA VAL A 231 0.83 -6.50 -1.31
C VAL A 231 -0.64 -6.62 -1.63
N TYR A 232 -1.46 -5.80 -0.98
CA TYR A 232 -2.90 -5.77 -1.16
C TYR A 232 -3.29 -4.51 -1.92
N PHE A 233 -4.09 -4.66 -2.97
CA PHE A 233 -4.52 -3.55 -3.80
C PHE A 233 -6.01 -3.28 -3.68
N GLY A 234 -6.37 -2.00 -3.73
CA GLY A 234 -7.70 -1.52 -4.05
C GLY A 234 -7.65 -0.62 -5.28
N GLY A 235 -8.56 -0.83 -6.24
CA GLY A 235 -8.75 0.07 -7.39
C GLY A 235 -7.51 0.29 -8.28
N LYS A 236 -6.81 -0.78 -8.69
CA LYS A 236 -5.70 -0.68 -9.66
C LYS A 236 -6.07 0.10 -10.93
N THR A 237 -7.32 -0.02 -11.37
CA THR A 237 -7.85 0.65 -12.56
C THR A 237 -8.33 2.07 -12.31
N ASN A 238 -8.39 2.55 -11.07
CA ASN A 238 -8.90 3.89 -10.76
C ASN A 238 -8.05 5.00 -11.38
N ILE A 239 -6.75 4.75 -11.55
CA ILE A 239 -5.84 5.69 -12.21
C ILE A 239 -6.24 5.97 -13.66
N LEU A 240 -6.94 5.03 -14.31
CA LEU A 240 -7.43 5.16 -15.70
C LEU A 240 -8.53 6.21 -15.84
N ASN A 241 -9.21 6.55 -14.75
CA ASN A 241 -10.30 7.52 -14.74
C ASN A 241 -9.77 8.97 -14.66
N GLN A 242 -8.46 9.16 -14.50
CA GLN A 242 -7.86 10.47 -14.30
C GLN A 242 -7.40 11.08 -15.65
N PRO A 243 -7.74 12.35 -15.95
CA PRO A 243 -7.31 13.07 -17.16
C PRO A 243 -5.79 13.09 -17.37
N GLU A 244 -5.00 13.01 -16.32
CA GLU A 244 -3.53 13.01 -16.39
C GLU A 244 -2.97 11.76 -17.11
N PHE A 245 -3.80 10.73 -17.32
CA PHE A 245 -3.41 9.40 -17.80
C PHE A 245 -3.98 9.10 -19.19
N HIS A 246 -3.80 10.03 -20.13
CA HIS A 246 -4.18 9.83 -21.55
C HIS A 246 -3.15 9.03 -22.36
N ASP A 247 -1.90 8.92 -21.88
CA ASP A 247 -0.88 8.09 -22.52
C ASP A 247 -1.08 6.62 -22.15
N PHE A 248 -1.73 5.89 -23.07
CA PHE A 248 -1.98 4.46 -22.92
C PHE A 248 -0.71 3.63 -22.68
N THR A 249 0.45 4.06 -23.20
CA THR A 249 1.72 3.34 -23.04
C THR A 249 2.18 3.42 -21.58
N LYS A 250 2.26 4.64 -21.03
CA LYS A 250 2.62 4.86 -19.61
C LYS A 250 1.66 4.16 -18.66
N VAL A 251 0.36 4.24 -18.96
CA VAL A 251 -0.69 3.56 -18.19
C VAL A 251 -0.50 2.05 -18.17
N ARG A 252 -0.26 1.44 -19.34
CA ARG A 252 -0.06 -0.01 -19.44
C ARG A 252 1.17 -0.45 -18.65
N GLU A 253 2.25 0.34 -18.69
CA GLU A 253 3.47 0.06 -17.93
C GLU A 253 3.25 0.20 -16.42
N LEU A 254 2.48 1.22 -15.98
CA LEU A 254 2.11 1.39 -14.58
C LEU A 254 1.26 0.21 -14.07
N LEU A 255 0.26 -0.24 -14.83
CA LEU A 255 -0.54 -1.42 -14.48
C LEU A 255 0.31 -2.69 -14.43
N ARG A 256 1.23 -2.86 -15.39
CA ARG A 256 2.17 -3.99 -15.38
C ARG A 256 3.07 -3.96 -14.14
N LEU A 257 3.51 -2.78 -13.71
CA LEU A 257 4.25 -2.63 -12.45
C LEU A 257 3.38 -3.03 -11.25
N MET A 258 2.11 -2.62 -11.22
CA MET A 258 1.16 -3.03 -10.16
C MET A 258 0.85 -4.53 -10.13
N ASP A 259 1.04 -5.25 -11.22
CA ASP A 259 0.89 -6.71 -11.28
C ASP A 259 2.14 -7.46 -10.80
N GLN A 260 3.29 -6.77 -10.69
CA GLN A 260 4.50 -7.31 -10.08
C GLN A 260 4.57 -6.92 -8.60
N GLU A 261 3.92 -7.71 -7.73
CA GLU A 261 3.85 -7.44 -6.28
C GLU A 261 5.24 -7.21 -5.63
N LYS A 262 6.26 -7.95 -6.09
CA LYS A 262 7.64 -7.80 -5.61
C LYS A 262 8.21 -6.42 -5.89
N ASP A 263 8.00 -5.89 -7.09
CA ASP A 263 8.53 -4.60 -7.51
C ASP A 263 7.84 -3.48 -6.73
N VAL A 264 6.51 -3.60 -6.53
CA VAL A 264 5.72 -2.68 -5.71
C VAL A 264 6.17 -2.72 -4.25
N TYR A 265 6.37 -3.90 -3.68
CA TYR A 265 6.84 -4.01 -2.31
C TYR A 265 8.22 -3.37 -2.15
N GLN A 266 9.17 -3.63 -3.06
CA GLN A 266 10.50 -3.01 -3.01
C GLN A 266 10.43 -1.49 -3.08
N LEU A 267 9.58 -0.94 -3.96
CA LEU A 267 9.38 0.50 -4.11
C LEU A 267 8.90 1.18 -2.81
N PHE A 268 8.08 0.47 -2.02
CA PHE A 268 7.42 1.02 -0.82
C PHE A 268 7.87 0.39 0.51
N SER A 269 8.87 -0.48 0.49
CA SER A 269 9.34 -1.22 1.68
C SER A 269 9.88 -0.33 2.80
N ASN A 270 10.43 0.83 2.46
CA ASN A 270 11.09 1.76 3.39
C ASN A 270 10.27 3.04 3.60
N ILE A 271 8.97 2.91 3.90
CA ILE A 271 8.14 4.06 4.24
C ILE A 271 8.54 4.58 5.63
N PRO A 272 8.87 5.88 5.77
CA PRO A 272 9.18 6.47 7.06
C PRO A 272 7.93 6.52 7.95
N GLN A 273 8.12 6.45 9.28
CA GLN A 273 7.03 6.54 10.24
C GLN A 273 6.26 7.86 10.11
N GLY A 274 4.94 7.79 10.32
CA GLY A 274 4.04 8.92 10.19
C GLY A 274 3.49 9.07 8.77
N LEU A 275 2.87 10.22 8.51
CA LEU A 275 2.24 10.53 7.23
C LEU A 275 3.20 11.34 6.36
N HIS A 276 3.42 10.89 5.13
CA HIS A 276 4.31 11.54 4.16
C HIS A 276 3.63 11.69 2.81
N VAL A 277 4.00 12.74 2.09
CA VAL A 277 3.50 13.01 0.74
C VAL A 277 4.70 13.13 -0.19
N LYS A 278 4.62 12.53 -1.38
CA LYS A 278 5.55 12.74 -2.49
C LYS A 278 4.76 13.14 -3.73
N ILE A 279 5.24 14.12 -4.47
CA ILE A 279 4.52 14.76 -5.58
C ILE A 279 5.41 14.69 -6.82
N GLY A 280 4.87 14.11 -7.89
CA GLY A 280 5.52 14.00 -9.19
C GLY A 280 6.96 13.51 -9.13
N THR A 281 7.89 14.38 -9.49
CA THR A 281 9.33 14.03 -9.57
C THR A 281 9.95 13.60 -8.23
N GLU A 282 9.37 13.99 -7.09
CA GLU A 282 9.83 13.57 -5.76
C GLU A 282 9.68 12.06 -5.49
N ILE A 283 8.82 11.39 -6.26
CA ILE A 283 8.63 9.94 -6.20
C ILE A 283 9.88 9.21 -6.71
N ASN A 284 10.67 9.87 -7.57
CA ASN A 284 11.88 9.32 -8.20
C ASN A 284 11.60 8.05 -9.02
N HIS A 285 10.46 8.02 -9.73
CA HIS A 285 10.08 6.91 -10.60
C HIS A 285 9.39 7.43 -11.87
N GLN A 286 9.95 7.11 -13.05
CA GLN A 286 9.54 7.67 -14.34
C GLN A 286 8.05 7.44 -14.67
N LEU A 287 7.50 6.27 -14.33
CA LEU A 287 6.07 5.97 -14.55
C LEU A 287 5.12 6.75 -13.64
N MET A 288 5.64 7.44 -12.61
CA MET A 288 4.86 8.11 -11.58
C MET A 288 5.06 9.63 -11.56
N GLU A 289 5.68 10.22 -12.58
CA GLU A 289 5.91 11.68 -12.68
C GLU A 289 4.61 12.51 -12.61
N ASN A 290 3.49 11.97 -13.10
CA ASN A 290 2.18 12.62 -13.03
C ASN A 290 1.35 12.18 -11.82
N CYS A 291 1.97 11.46 -10.87
CA CYS A 291 1.30 10.96 -9.68
C CYS A 291 1.67 11.78 -8.45
N SER A 292 0.82 11.69 -7.44
CA SER A 292 1.19 11.91 -6.06
C SER A 292 1.00 10.64 -5.26
N ILE A 293 1.77 10.52 -4.19
CA ILE A 293 1.73 9.39 -3.26
C ILE A 293 1.60 9.92 -1.85
N ILE A 294 0.60 9.43 -1.13
CA ILE A 294 0.47 9.64 0.31
C ILE A 294 0.77 8.30 0.98
N THR A 295 1.75 8.29 1.88
CA THR A 295 2.16 7.09 2.61
C THR A 295 1.96 7.25 4.10
N ALA A 296 1.47 6.20 4.76
CA ALA A 296 1.49 6.07 6.21
C ALA A 296 1.95 4.68 6.62
N THR A 297 2.36 4.54 7.88
CA THR A 297 2.74 3.26 8.46
C THR A 297 1.68 2.78 9.44
N TYR A 298 1.50 1.48 9.59
CA TYR A 298 0.74 0.91 10.69
C TYR A 298 1.61 -0.05 11.52
N SER A 299 1.18 -0.31 12.75
CA SER A 299 1.96 -1.08 13.74
C SER A 299 1.12 -2.15 14.42
N ILE A 300 1.81 -3.14 14.99
CA ILE A 300 1.24 -4.17 15.86
C ILE A 300 2.12 -4.21 17.10
N ALA A 301 1.53 -4.05 18.29
CA ALA A 301 2.28 -4.08 19.56
C ALA A 301 3.53 -3.15 19.59
N ASN A 302 3.41 -1.95 19.01
CA ASN A 302 4.47 -0.94 18.82
C ASN A 302 5.60 -1.30 17.84
N GLU A 303 5.53 -2.43 17.15
CA GLU A 303 6.45 -2.71 16.05
C GLU A 303 5.87 -2.21 14.73
N HIS A 304 6.72 -1.63 13.88
CA HIS A 304 6.30 -1.22 12.54
C HIS A 304 6.16 -2.46 11.67
N VAL A 305 4.94 -2.71 11.19
CA VAL A 305 4.60 -3.98 10.54
C VAL A 305 4.32 -3.82 9.04
N GLY A 306 3.77 -2.69 8.61
CA GLY A 306 3.50 -2.46 7.20
C GLY A 306 3.13 -1.02 6.87
N GLY A 307 2.89 -0.77 5.58
CA GLY A 307 2.65 0.55 5.02
C GLY A 307 1.33 0.64 4.26
N ILE A 308 0.76 1.84 4.23
CA ILE A 308 -0.38 2.25 3.42
C ILE A 308 0.17 3.24 2.39
N VAL A 309 -0.19 3.06 1.13
CA VAL A 309 0.23 3.90 0.01
C VAL A 309 -1.01 4.22 -0.81
N LEU A 310 -1.33 5.50 -0.92
CA LEU A 310 -2.41 5.99 -1.77
C LEU A 310 -1.82 6.69 -2.99
N LEU A 311 -2.11 6.19 -4.17
CA LEU A 311 -1.60 6.67 -5.46
C LEU A 311 -2.73 7.28 -6.29
N GLY A 312 -2.53 8.53 -6.71
CA GLY A 312 -3.47 9.27 -7.55
C GLY A 312 -2.76 10.42 -8.30
N PRO A 313 -3.50 11.37 -8.90
CA PRO A 313 -2.93 12.43 -9.72
C PRO A 313 -2.19 13.49 -8.87
N THR A 314 -1.39 14.35 -9.49
CA THR A 314 -0.73 15.46 -8.74
C THR A 314 -1.72 16.48 -8.15
N ARG A 315 -2.93 16.58 -8.70
CA ARG A 315 -4.02 17.46 -8.22
C ARG A 315 -4.94 16.79 -7.17
N MET A 316 -4.40 16.01 -6.26
CA MET A 316 -5.19 15.41 -5.18
C MET A 316 -5.86 16.45 -4.29
N GLU A 317 -7.02 16.11 -3.73
CA GLU A 317 -7.58 16.78 -2.54
C GLU A 317 -6.76 16.42 -1.29
N TYR A 318 -5.53 16.94 -1.19
CA TYR A 318 -4.55 16.52 -0.18
C TYR A 318 -5.10 16.54 1.26
N ASP A 319 -5.81 17.60 1.66
CA ASP A 319 -6.44 17.72 2.99
C ASP A 319 -7.27 16.48 3.35
N ARG A 320 -8.20 16.10 2.44
CA ARG A 320 -9.10 14.96 2.67
C ARG A 320 -8.32 13.65 2.61
N MET A 321 -7.48 13.47 1.60
CA MET A 321 -6.77 12.20 1.37
C MET A 321 -5.80 11.88 2.51
N MET A 322 -5.07 12.87 3.01
CA MET A 322 -4.19 12.75 4.16
C MET A 322 -4.97 12.36 5.42
N GLY A 323 -6.13 12.98 5.67
CA GLY A 323 -7.00 12.62 6.77
C GLY A 323 -7.51 11.18 6.70
N LEU A 324 -7.92 10.71 5.52
CA LEU A 324 -8.39 9.35 5.33
C LEU A 324 -7.28 8.32 5.58
N VAL A 325 -6.09 8.55 5.02
CA VAL A 325 -4.94 7.65 5.20
C VAL A 325 -4.50 7.61 6.67
N ASP A 326 -4.47 8.74 7.36
CA ASP A 326 -4.15 8.79 8.80
C ASP A 326 -5.18 8.02 9.64
N LEU A 327 -6.47 8.23 9.37
CA LEU A 327 -7.53 7.55 10.10
C LEU A 327 -7.48 6.02 9.89
N VAL A 328 -7.30 5.57 8.64
CA VAL A 328 -7.16 4.14 8.33
C VAL A 328 -5.90 3.56 8.98
N SER A 329 -4.77 4.25 8.96
CA SER A 329 -3.53 3.82 9.62
C SER A 329 -3.72 3.58 11.12
N ARG A 330 -4.39 4.52 11.80
CA ARG A 330 -4.63 4.47 13.25
C ARG A 330 -5.62 3.38 13.64
N ASP A 331 -6.73 3.25 12.92
CA ASP A 331 -7.75 2.25 13.20
C ASP A 331 -7.24 0.84 12.88
N LEU A 332 -6.51 0.68 11.76
CA LEU A 332 -5.86 -0.57 11.40
C LEU A 332 -4.84 -1.00 12.47
N THR A 333 -4.01 -0.08 12.96
CA THR A 333 -3.08 -0.33 14.07
C THR A 333 -3.82 -0.82 15.33
N THR A 334 -4.94 -0.17 15.66
CA THR A 334 -5.73 -0.48 16.85
C THR A 334 -6.34 -1.89 16.77
N VAL A 335 -6.95 -2.24 15.63
CA VAL A 335 -7.60 -3.54 15.45
C VAL A 335 -6.58 -4.66 15.32
N LEU A 336 -5.51 -4.48 14.54
CA LEU A 336 -4.46 -5.48 14.40
C LEU A 336 -3.76 -5.78 15.73
N THR A 337 -3.52 -4.77 16.57
CA THR A 337 -2.95 -4.98 17.91
C THR A 337 -3.88 -5.80 18.80
N ARG A 338 -5.21 -5.61 18.70
CA ARG A 338 -6.18 -6.45 19.43
C ARG A 338 -6.18 -7.90 18.92
N LEU A 339 -6.27 -8.09 17.60
CA LEU A 339 -6.24 -9.41 16.97
C LEU A 339 -4.96 -10.18 17.35
N TYR A 340 -3.82 -9.49 17.41
CA TYR A 340 -2.56 -10.08 17.83
C TYR A 340 -2.61 -10.63 19.26
N HIS A 341 -3.16 -9.85 20.21
CA HIS A 341 -3.27 -10.29 21.60
C HIS A 341 -4.30 -11.40 21.81
N ASP A 342 -5.40 -11.41 21.05
CA ASP A 342 -6.41 -12.45 21.14
C ASP A 342 -5.90 -13.80 20.61
N ASN A 343 -5.03 -13.79 19.59
CA ASN A 343 -4.39 -15.01 19.07
C ASN A 343 -3.31 -15.61 19.99
N GLN A 344 -2.84 -14.88 21.01
CA GLN A 344 -1.87 -15.38 22.00
C GLN A 344 -2.50 -16.02 23.24
N LYS A 345 -3.83 -15.93 23.40
CA LYS A 345 -4.59 -16.59 24.49
C LYS A 345 -5.15 -17.92 24.02
#